data_AF-A0A6J0IVI3-F1
#
_entry.id   AF-A0A6J0IVI3-F1
#
_cell.length_a   1.000
_cell.length_b   1.000
_cell.length_c   1.000
_cell.angle_alpha   90.00
_cell.angle_beta   90.00
_cell.angle_gamma   90.00
#
_symmetry.space_group_name_H-M   'P 1'
#
loop_
_entity.id
_entity.type
_entity.pdbx_description
1 polymer ?
#
loop_
_entity_poly.entity_id
_entity_poly.type
_entity_poly.pdbx_seq_one_letter_code
_entity_poly.pdbx_strand_id
1 'polypeptide(L)'
;MAELELGQHCGVPDCRQLDFLPFICDGCSGVFWLFTSEKMADPWQECMDYAVGLARKAGEIIRGALKEEISIMTKSSPVDLVTETDQKVENFIISLIKEKYPSHSFIGEESVAAGERSILTDNPTWIIDPIDGTTNFVHRFPFVAVSIGFVVNKKMEFGIVYSCIEDKMYTARKGKGAFCNGQKLQVSGQEGLELLVQQL
;
A
#
# COMPACT_ATOMS: atom_id res chain seq x y z
N MET A 1 -27.73 -24.28 -0.63
CA MET A 1 -28.96 -24.71 0.09
C MET A 1 -28.54 -25.76 1.10
N ALA A 2 -29.18 -25.73 2.28
CA ALA A 2 -28.88 -26.44 3.55
C ALA A 2 -27.91 -25.66 4.45
N GLU A 3 -28.37 -24.65 5.18
CA GLU A 3 -29.03 -24.67 6.52
C GLU A 3 -28.02 -24.70 7.67
N LEU A 4 -27.94 -23.54 8.33
CA LEU A 4 -27.27 -23.30 9.61
C LEU A 4 -28.16 -23.82 10.74
N GLU A 5 -27.67 -24.76 11.54
CA GLU A 5 -28.24 -25.02 12.87
C GLU A 5 -27.34 -24.41 13.94
N LEU A 6 -27.85 -23.33 14.54
CA LEU A 6 -27.36 -22.69 15.75
C LEU A 6 -27.80 -23.50 16.97
N GLY A 7 -26.88 -23.73 17.92
CA GLY A 7 -27.20 -23.78 19.35
C GLY A 7 -27.67 -25.11 19.93
N GLN A 8 -26.72 -25.96 20.35
CA GLN A 8 -26.94 -26.91 21.44
C GLN A 8 -25.93 -26.66 22.57
N HIS A 9 -26.15 -25.61 23.36
CA HIS A 9 -25.44 -25.45 24.63
C HIS A 9 -26.34 -24.76 25.65
N CYS A 10 -27.11 -25.57 26.39
CA CYS A 10 -27.33 -25.46 27.85
C CYS A 10 -28.59 -26.19 28.36
N GLY A 11 -29.50 -26.66 27.49
CA GLY A 11 -30.62 -27.50 27.94
C GLY A 11 -31.64 -26.82 28.86
N VAL A 12 -31.78 -25.49 28.79
CA VAL A 12 -32.77 -24.72 29.56
C VAL A 12 -33.86 -24.17 28.62
N PRO A 13 -35.14 -24.53 28.80
CA PRO A 13 -36.23 -23.94 28.03
C PRO A 13 -36.43 -22.49 28.52
N ASP A 14 -36.40 -21.52 27.60
CA ASP A 14 -36.54 -20.05 27.78
C ASP A 14 -35.28 -19.18 28.03
N CYS A 15 -34.08 -19.61 27.61
CA CYS A 15 -32.93 -18.71 27.58
C CYS A 15 -33.00 -17.73 26.38
N ARG A 16 -33.34 -16.47 26.63
CA ARG A 16 -33.16 -15.34 25.69
C ARG A 16 -32.12 -14.40 26.28
N GLN A 17 -30.90 -14.36 25.76
CA GLN A 17 -29.99 -13.28 26.15
C GLN A 17 -29.04 -12.88 25.02
N LEU A 18 -29.11 -11.60 24.71
CA LEU A 18 -28.14 -10.84 23.92
C LEU A 18 -26.93 -10.55 24.82
N ASP A 19 -25.75 -10.64 24.21
CA ASP A 19 -24.44 -10.49 24.83
C ASP A 19 -24.26 -9.15 25.58
N PHE A 20 -23.18 -9.08 26.36
CA PHE A 20 -22.66 -7.98 27.19
C PHE A 20 -22.97 -8.07 28.69
N LEU A 21 -22.13 -8.85 29.42
CA LEU A 21 -21.41 -8.50 30.67
C LEU A 21 -20.63 -9.74 31.20
N PRO A 22 -19.55 -9.58 32.00
CA PRO A 22 -18.68 -10.69 32.39
C PRO A 22 -19.37 -11.67 33.34
N PHE A 23 -19.15 -12.97 33.10
CA PHE A 23 -19.71 -14.06 33.90
C PHE A 23 -18.74 -14.43 35.03
N ILE A 24 -19.22 -14.47 36.28
CA ILE A 24 -18.60 -15.22 37.37
C ILE A 24 -19.33 -16.57 37.45
N CYS A 25 -18.61 -17.66 37.20
CA CYS A 25 -19.13 -19.01 37.38
C CYS A 25 -18.99 -19.39 38.87
N ASP A 26 -20.09 -19.44 39.62
CA ASP A 26 -20.09 -19.81 41.05
C ASP A 26 -19.77 -21.30 41.31
N GLY A 27 -19.43 -22.09 40.28
CA GLY A 27 -19.04 -23.49 40.39
C GLY A 27 -17.55 -23.79 40.17
N CYS A 28 -16.80 -22.88 39.55
CA CYS A 28 -15.37 -23.04 39.30
C CYS A 28 -14.71 -21.67 39.49
N SER A 29 -13.82 -21.55 40.46
CA SER A 29 -13.01 -20.35 40.77
C SER A 29 -11.98 -19.98 39.68
N GLY A 30 -12.32 -20.18 38.40
CA GLY A 30 -11.53 -19.83 37.24
C GLY A 30 -12.19 -18.70 36.45
N VAL A 31 -11.49 -17.57 36.32
CA VAL A 31 -11.83 -16.53 35.35
C VAL A 31 -11.52 -17.06 33.95
N PHE A 32 -12.55 -17.45 33.21
CA PHE A 32 -12.41 -17.83 31.80
C PHE A 32 -12.35 -16.55 30.96
N TRP A 33 -11.14 -16.18 30.56
CA TRP A 33 -10.95 -15.22 29.48
C TRP A 33 -11.33 -15.92 28.17
N LEU A 34 -12.55 -15.67 27.70
CA LEU A 34 -12.84 -15.82 26.28
C LEU A 34 -11.97 -14.76 25.57
N PHE A 35 -10.74 -15.13 25.22
CA PHE A 35 -9.99 -14.44 24.19
C PHE A 35 -10.72 -14.69 22.88
N THR A 36 -11.81 -13.96 22.64
CA THR A 36 -12.25 -13.70 21.27
C THR A 36 -11.14 -12.87 20.65
N SER A 37 -10.16 -13.54 20.06
CA SER A 37 -9.37 -12.98 18.98
C SER A 37 -10.35 -12.70 17.84
N GLU A 38 -11.19 -11.68 17.99
CA GLU A 38 -11.66 -10.92 16.85
C GLU A 38 -10.39 -10.44 16.17
N LYS A 39 -9.97 -11.16 15.13
CA LYS A 39 -9.07 -10.60 14.13
C LYS A 39 -9.80 -9.36 13.64
N MET A 40 -9.52 -8.20 14.22
CA MET A 40 -10.01 -6.93 13.72
C MET A 40 -9.71 -6.95 12.23
N ALA A 41 -10.78 -6.89 11.42
CA ALA A 41 -10.65 -6.87 9.98
C ALA A 41 -9.64 -5.77 9.64
N ASP A 42 -8.61 -6.12 8.86
CA ASP A 42 -7.56 -5.17 8.52
C ASP A 42 -8.19 -4.03 7.71
N PRO A 43 -8.38 -2.83 8.29
CA PRO A 43 -9.20 -1.79 7.69
C PRO A 43 -8.55 -1.20 6.43
N TRP A 44 -7.25 -1.44 6.23
CA TRP A 44 -6.48 -0.87 5.12
C TRP A 44 -6.10 -1.90 4.07
N GLN A 45 -6.52 -3.16 4.23
CA GLN A 45 -6.27 -4.20 3.22
C GLN A 45 -6.94 -3.85 1.89
N GLU A 46 -8.18 -3.36 1.91
CA GLU A 46 -8.90 -2.95 0.69
C GLU A 46 -8.20 -1.78 -0.01
N CYS A 47 -7.65 -0.84 0.76
CA CYS A 47 -6.86 0.28 0.24
C CYS A 47 -5.61 -0.23 -0.49
N MET A 48 -4.90 -1.18 0.12
CA MET A 48 -3.71 -1.80 -0.46
C MET A 48 -4.02 -2.56 -1.75
N ASP A 49 -5.04 -3.42 -1.73
CA ASP A 49 -5.43 -4.25 -2.88
C ASP A 49 -5.84 -3.37 -4.08
N TYR A 50 -6.58 -2.30 -3.80
CA TYR A 50 -6.95 -1.30 -4.80
C TYR A 50 -5.71 -0.62 -5.39
N ALA A 51 -4.77 -0.18 -4.54
CA ALA A 51 -3.56 0.50 -4.97
C ALA A 51 -2.61 -0.42 -5.77
N VAL A 52 -2.55 -1.72 -5.48
CA VAL A 52 -1.81 -2.69 -6.31
C VAL A 52 -2.37 -2.74 -7.73
N GLY A 53 -3.71 -2.71 -7.85
CA GLY A 53 -4.38 -2.61 -9.15
C GLY A 53 -4.08 -1.30 -9.88
N LEU A 54 -4.05 -0.17 -9.16
CA LEU A 54 -3.70 1.13 -9.74
C LEU A 54 -2.25 1.20 -10.21
N ALA A 55 -1.29 0.72 -9.41
CA ALA A 55 0.12 0.69 -9.77
C ALA A 55 0.36 -0.13 -11.05
N ARG A 56 -0.34 -1.26 -11.21
CA ARG A 56 -0.27 -2.08 -12.44
C ARG A 56 -0.78 -1.32 -13.67
N LYS A 57 -1.93 -0.66 -13.56
CA LYS A 57 -2.49 0.17 -14.64
C LYS A 57 -1.61 1.37 -14.97
N ALA A 58 -1.04 2.02 -13.97
CA ALA A 58 -0.07 3.10 -14.16
C ALA A 58 1.16 2.62 -14.94
N GLY A 59 1.72 1.45 -14.60
CA GLY A 59 2.84 0.90 -15.36
C GLY A 59 2.49 0.46 -16.79
N GLU A 60 1.22 0.15 -17.09
CA GLU A 60 0.76 -0.02 -18.48
C GLU A 60 0.80 1.29 -19.27
N ILE A 61 0.40 2.41 -18.65
CA ILE A 61 0.49 3.75 -19.25
C ILE A 61 1.97 4.09 -19.54
N ILE A 62 2.86 3.87 -18.56
CA ILE A 62 4.30 4.13 -18.70
C ILE A 62 4.91 3.28 -19.83
N ARG A 63 4.61 1.98 -19.88
CA ARG A 63 5.08 1.10 -20.97
C ARG A 63 4.53 1.50 -22.34
N GLY A 64 3.32 2.06 -22.40
CA GLY A 64 2.76 2.65 -23.62
C GLY A 64 3.57 3.85 -24.08
N ALA A 65 3.82 4.80 -23.17
CA ALA A 65 4.55 6.03 -23.47
C ALA A 65 5.99 5.80 -23.95
N LEU A 66 6.67 4.74 -23.47
CA LEU A 66 8.01 4.37 -23.95
C LEU A 66 8.07 3.98 -25.44
N LYS A 67 6.93 3.68 -26.07
CA LYS A 67 6.85 3.36 -27.51
C LYS A 67 6.69 4.59 -28.39
N GLU A 68 6.36 5.74 -27.80
CA GLU A 68 6.05 6.99 -28.50
C GLU A 68 7.24 7.98 -28.39
N GLU A 69 7.11 9.14 -29.02
CA GLU A 69 8.03 10.26 -28.77
C GLU A 69 7.69 10.87 -27.40
N ILE A 70 8.72 11.04 -26.55
CA ILE A 70 8.55 11.53 -25.19
C ILE A 70 8.72 13.06 -25.20
N SER A 71 7.68 13.79 -24.80
CA SER A 71 7.74 15.22 -24.52
C SER A 71 8.44 15.45 -23.18
N ILE A 72 9.59 16.13 -23.21
CA ILE A 72 10.44 16.36 -22.04
C ILE A 72 10.35 17.83 -21.62
N MET A 73 10.10 18.04 -20.34
CA MET A 73 10.17 19.33 -19.67
C MET A 73 11.24 19.27 -18.56
N THR A 74 11.71 20.43 -18.14
CA THR A 74 12.66 20.57 -17.01
C THR A 74 11.95 21.20 -15.83
N LYS A 75 12.17 20.69 -14.61
CA LYS A 75 11.69 21.25 -13.35
C LYS A 75 12.68 22.30 -12.82
N SER A 76 13.41 21.97 -11.73
CA SER A 76 14.25 22.92 -11.01
C SER A 76 15.64 23.14 -11.62
N SER A 77 16.08 22.21 -12.47
CA SER A 77 17.39 22.26 -13.13
C SER A 77 17.35 21.54 -14.49
N PRO A 78 18.35 21.74 -15.38
CA PRO A 78 18.42 21.06 -16.68
C PRO A 78 18.51 19.53 -16.59
N VAL A 79 18.85 18.99 -15.42
CA VAL A 79 18.94 17.54 -15.16
C VAL A 79 17.74 16.99 -14.41
N ASP A 80 16.84 17.86 -13.95
CA ASP A 80 15.61 17.53 -13.24
C ASP A 80 14.47 17.49 -14.27
N LEU A 81 14.26 16.29 -14.82
CA LEU A 81 13.36 16.08 -15.96
C LEU A 81 11.96 15.67 -15.47
N VAL A 82 10.94 16.16 -16.17
CA VAL A 82 9.55 15.73 -16.02
C VAL A 82 8.96 15.54 -17.40
N THR A 83 8.09 14.55 -17.55
CA THR A 83 7.38 14.33 -18.81
C THR A 83 5.88 14.54 -18.62
N GLU A 84 5.16 14.68 -19.73
CA GLU A 84 3.69 14.65 -19.70
C GLU A 84 3.15 13.32 -19.12
N THR A 85 3.96 12.25 -19.17
CA THR A 85 3.61 10.95 -18.61
C THR A 85 3.56 10.98 -17.09
N ASP A 86 4.49 11.66 -16.42
CA ASP A 86 4.53 11.80 -14.95
C ASP A 86 3.22 12.45 -14.47
N GLN A 87 2.85 13.59 -15.05
CA GLN A 87 1.61 14.31 -14.74
C GLN A 87 0.36 13.47 -15.06
N LYS A 88 0.36 12.76 -16.18
CA LYS A 88 -0.76 11.90 -16.58
C LYS A 88 -0.98 10.74 -15.61
N VAL A 89 0.11 10.09 -15.18
CA VAL A 89 0.06 8.96 -14.24
C VAL A 89 -0.35 9.45 -12.86
N GLU A 90 0.18 10.56 -12.37
CA GLU A 90 -0.21 11.11 -11.07
C GLU A 90 -1.69 11.47 -11.03
N ASN A 91 -2.17 12.20 -12.03
CA ASN A 91 -3.59 12.56 -12.15
C ASN A 91 -4.49 11.32 -12.22
N PHE A 92 -4.07 10.28 -12.95
CA PHE A 92 -4.79 9.00 -13.02
C PHE A 92 -4.90 8.33 -11.65
N ILE A 93 -3.81 8.24 -10.90
CA ILE A 93 -3.80 7.61 -9.57
C ILE A 93 -4.63 8.43 -8.58
N ILE A 94 -4.36 9.74 -8.47
CA ILE A 94 -5.03 10.63 -7.50
C ILE A 94 -6.54 10.69 -7.77
N SER A 95 -6.97 10.86 -9.03
CA SER A 95 -8.40 10.96 -9.35
C SER A 95 -9.19 9.72 -8.94
N LEU A 96 -8.69 8.52 -9.24
CA LEU A 96 -9.33 7.26 -8.91
C LEU A 96 -9.36 6.99 -7.40
N ILE A 97 -8.26 7.29 -6.71
CA ILE A 97 -8.22 7.18 -5.25
C ILE A 97 -9.18 8.18 -4.61
N LYS A 98 -9.25 9.42 -5.10
CA LYS A 98 -10.12 10.46 -4.57
C LYS A 98 -11.60 10.15 -4.80
N GLU A 99 -11.93 9.52 -5.93
CA GLU A 99 -13.29 9.02 -6.19
C GLU A 99 -13.69 7.95 -5.17
N LYS A 100 -12.80 6.98 -4.89
CA LYS A 100 -13.07 5.89 -3.95
C LYS A 100 -12.98 6.30 -2.48
N TYR A 101 -12.06 7.21 -2.15
CA TYR A 101 -11.74 7.64 -0.79
C TYR A 101 -11.68 9.17 -0.69
N PRO A 102 -12.82 9.87 -0.80
CA PRO A 102 -12.88 11.33 -0.90
C PRO A 102 -12.41 12.07 0.36
N SER A 103 -12.33 11.40 1.51
CA SER A 103 -11.82 11.96 2.76
C SER A 103 -10.31 11.85 2.94
N HIS A 104 -9.60 11.11 2.06
CA HIS A 104 -8.16 10.89 2.19
C HIS A 104 -7.38 12.09 1.66
N SER A 105 -6.15 12.25 2.15
CA SER A 105 -5.20 13.29 1.74
C SER A 105 -4.17 12.73 0.75
N PHE A 106 -3.49 13.63 0.04
CA PHE A 106 -2.54 13.29 -1.01
C PHE A 106 -1.26 14.12 -0.86
N ILE A 107 -0.13 13.50 -1.19
CA ILE A 107 1.16 14.14 -1.40
C ILE A 107 1.73 13.51 -2.68
N GLY A 108 1.59 14.18 -3.81
CA GLY A 108 2.15 13.78 -5.10
C GLY A 108 3.37 14.64 -5.46
N GLU A 109 4.37 14.05 -6.10
CA GLU A 109 5.55 14.78 -6.56
C GLU A 109 5.19 15.96 -7.49
N GLU A 110 4.36 15.71 -8.50
CA GLU A 110 4.00 16.70 -9.50
C GLU A 110 3.01 17.74 -8.96
N SER A 111 2.11 17.32 -8.08
CA SER A 111 1.19 18.21 -7.36
C SER A 111 1.97 19.18 -6.47
N VAL A 112 3.00 18.71 -5.77
CA VAL A 112 3.88 19.58 -4.96
C VAL A 112 4.68 20.52 -5.85
N ALA A 113 5.18 20.05 -7.00
CA ALA A 113 5.84 20.92 -7.99
C ALA A 113 4.90 21.99 -8.55
N ALA A 114 3.60 21.70 -8.66
CA ALA A 114 2.54 22.64 -9.06
C ALA A 114 2.09 23.59 -7.93
N GLY A 115 2.65 23.48 -6.72
CA GLY A 115 2.41 24.37 -5.59
C GLY A 115 1.47 23.84 -4.52
N GLU A 116 1.06 22.57 -4.58
CA GLU A 116 0.37 21.93 -3.46
C GLU A 116 1.29 21.76 -2.24
N ARG A 117 0.70 21.79 -1.05
CA ARG A 117 1.47 21.70 0.19
C ARG A 117 1.82 20.25 0.50
N SER A 118 3.11 19.95 0.64
CA SER A 118 3.58 18.69 1.19
C SER A 118 3.48 18.70 2.73
N ILE A 119 2.28 18.49 3.27
CA ILE A 119 2.03 18.45 4.73
C ILE A 119 1.45 17.10 5.11
N LEU A 120 2.18 16.35 5.93
CA LEU A 120 1.72 15.09 6.48
C LEU A 120 0.92 15.30 7.77
N THR A 121 -0.34 14.92 7.76
CA THR A 121 -1.25 15.01 8.92
C THR A 121 -1.51 13.62 9.51
N ASP A 122 -2.40 13.52 10.49
CA ASP A 122 -2.84 12.23 11.02
C ASP A 122 -3.89 11.54 10.13
N ASN A 123 -4.46 12.26 9.16
CA ASN A 123 -5.42 11.74 8.20
C ASN A 123 -4.79 10.68 7.28
N PRO A 124 -5.53 9.66 6.82
CA PRO A 124 -5.06 8.73 5.80
C PRO A 124 -4.53 9.48 4.58
N THR A 125 -3.25 9.30 4.28
CA THR A 125 -2.54 10.07 3.26
C THR A 125 -1.85 9.13 2.28
N TRP A 126 -2.10 9.35 0.99
CA TRP A 126 -1.42 8.68 -0.12
C TRP A 126 -0.22 9.50 -0.55
N ILE A 127 0.96 8.92 -0.49
CA ILE A 127 2.21 9.53 -0.97
C ILE A 127 2.55 8.84 -2.29
N ILE A 128 2.62 9.62 -3.37
CA ILE A 128 2.68 9.09 -4.73
C ILE A 128 3.88 9.69 -5.45
N ASP A 129 4.69 8.81 -6.02
CA ASP A 129 5.65 9.15 -7.06
C ASP A 129 5.18 8.40 -8.34
N PRO A 130 4.72 9.15 -9.37
CA PRO A 130 4.15 8.55 -10.56
C PRO A 130 5.19 7.82 -11.41
N ILE A 131 6.45 8.28 -11.43
CA ILE A 131 7.56 7.73 -12.21
C ILE A 131 8.87 7.98 -11.45
N ASP A 132 9.21 7.06 -10.53
CA ASP A 132 10.52 7.05 -9.91
C ASP A 132 11.55 6.60 -10.94
N GLY A 133 12.48 7.50 -11.26
CA GLY A 133 13.46 7.35 -12.33
C GLY A 133 13.08 8.02 -13.65
N THR A 134 12.52 9.24 -13.62
CA THR A 134 12.18 10.00 -14.85
C THR A 134 13.36 10.13 -15.83
N THR A 135 14.59 10.31 -15.35
CA THR A 135 15.80 10.28 -16.19
C THR A 135 15.98 8.94 -16.90
N ASN A 136 15.76 7.83 -16.20
CA ASN A 136 15.79 6.50 -16.82
C ASN A 136 14.68 6.35 -17.85
N PHE A 137 13.47 6.83 -17.54
CA PHE A 137 12.34 6.82 -18.47
C PHE A 137 12.64 7.58 -19.77
N VAL A 138 13.17 8.80 -19.67
CA VAL A 138 13.58 9.63 -20.82
C VAL A 138 14.64 8.94 -21.67
N HIS A 139 15.62 8.29 -21.04
CA HIS A 139 16.68 7.55 -21.73
C HIS A 139 16.31 6.10 -22.10
N ARG A 140 15.06 5.68 -21.85
CA ARG A 140 14.59 4.30 -22.08
C ARG A 140 15.41 3.24 -21.34
N PHE A 141 16.01 3.61 -20.21
CA PHE A 141 16.74 2.69 -19.34
C PHE A 141 15.73 1.87 -18.51
N PRO A 142 15.91 0.54 -18.36
CA PRO A 142 14.84 -0.38 -17.97
C PRO A 142 14.50 -0.39 -16.46
N PHE A 143 14.84 0.66 -15.71
CA PHE A 143 14.52 0.78 -14.30
C PHE A 143 13.69 2.05 -14.07
N VAL A 144 12.38 1.85 -14.10
CA VAL A 144 11.36 2.88 -13.91
C VAL A 144 10.26 2.29 -13.04
N ALA A 145 9.88 2.99 -11.98
CA ALA A 145 8.90 2.48 -11.03
C ALA A 145 7.74 3.44 -10.77
N VAL A 146 6.59 2.88 -10.41
CA VAL A 146 5.49 3.63 -9.77
C VAL A 146 5.59 3.35 -8.27
N SER A 147 5.59 4.39 -7.43
CA SER A 147 5.64 4.24 -5.97
C SER A 147 4.39 4.81 -5.32
N ILE A 148 3.75 4.01 -4.46
CA ILE A 148 2.57 4.40 -3.69
C ILE A 148 2.79 4.00 -2.22
N GLY A 149 2.92 5.00 -1.36
CA GLY A 149 2.93 4.87 0.09
C GLY A 149 1.57 5.24 0.68
N PHE A 150 1.16 4.53 1.73
CA PHE A 150 -0.03 4.89 2.49
C PHE A 150 0.30 5.05 3.97
N VAL A 151 -0.08 6.21 4.51
CA VAL A 151 0.29 6.68 5.84
C VAL A 151 -0.96 7.02 6.64
N VAL A 152 -1.02 6.58 7.89
CA VAL A 152 -2.08 6.94 8.85
C VAL A 152 -1.41 7.34 10.16
N ASN A 153 -1.86 8.42 10.80
CA ASN A 153 -1.23 8.94 12.04
C ASN A 153 0.29 9.12 11.88
N LYS A 154 0.71 9.62 10.71
CA LYS A 154 2.13 9.81 10.31
C LYS A 154 2.99 8.54 10.36
N LYS A 155 2.37 7.35 10.30
CA LYS A 155 3.05 6.04 10.27
C LYS A 155 2.72 5.29 8.97
N MET A 156 3.75 4.73 8.34
CA MET A 156 3.58 3.89 7.16
C MET A 156 2.75 2.64 7.51
N GLU A 157 1.69 2.42 6.74
CA GLU A 157 0.77 1.29 6.87
C GLU A 157 1.00 0.26 5.77
N PHE A 158 1.20 0.70 4.52
CA PHE A 158 1.67 -0.14 3.44
C PHE A 158 2.47 0.68 2.41
N GLY A 159 3.23 -0.04 1.57
CA GLY A 159 3.96 0.51 0.44
C GLY A 159 3.90 -0.43 -0.75
N ILE A 160 3.82 0.14 -1.94
CA ILE A 160 3.76 -0.55 -3.22
C ILE A 160 4.77 0.12 -4.13
N VAL A 161 5.65 -0.68 -4.73
CA VAL A 161 6.60 -0.22 -5.76
C VAL A 161 6.48 -1.17 -6.94
N TYR A 162 6.12 -0.64 -8.10
CA TYR A 162 5.99 -1.43 -9.32
C TYR A 162 7.09 -1.08 -10.31
N SER A 163 8.10 -1.96 -10.45
CA SER A 163 9.09 -1.85 -11.52
C SER A 163 8.40 -2.20 -12.85
N CYS A 164 8.14 -1.17 -13.65
CA CYS A 164 7.21 -1.23 -14.77
C CYS A 164 7.74 -2.08 -15.92
N ILE A 165 9.05 -2.05 -16.17
CA ILE A 165 9.68 -2.76 -17.29
C ILE A 165 9.98 -4.20 -16.92
N GLU A 166 10.41 -4.44 -15.68
CA GLU A 166 10.70 -5.79 -15.18
C GLU A 166 9.44 -6.59 -14.81
N ASP A 167 8.27 -5.94 -14.79
CA ASP A 167 7.01 -6.50 -14.28
C ASP A 167 7.16 -7.11 -12.87
N LYS A 168 7.83 -6.36 -11.98
CA LYS A 168 8.04 -6.75 -10.58
C LYS A 168 7.23 -5.85 -9.66
N MET A 169 6.22 -6.43 -9.02
CA MET A 169 5.35 -5.79 -8.04
C MET A 169 5.87 -6.07 -6.64
N TYR A 170 6.52 -5.06 -6.06
CA TYR A 170 6.95 -5.05 -4.66
C TYR A 170 5.83 -4.50 -3.78
N THR A 171 5.52 -5.21 -2.71
CA THR A 171 4.46 -4.84 -1.77
C THR A 171 4.90 -5.12 -0.35
N ALA A 172 4.50 -4.26 0.58
CA ALA A 172 4.69 -4.51 2.00
C ALA A 172 3.53 -3.90 2.79
N ARG A 173 3.07 -4.62 3.81
CA ARG A 173 2.11 -4.12 4.79
C ARG A 173 2.64 -4.38 6.18
N LYS A 174 2.48 -3.38 7.06
CA LYS A 174 2.94 -3.44 8.44
C LYS A 174 2.41 -4.70 9.13
N GLY A 175 3.32 -5.50 9.70
CA GLY A 175 2.99 -6.77 10.36
C GLY A 175 2.66 -7.94 9.41
N LYS A 176 2.72 -7.76 8.09
CA LYS A 176 2.44 -8.81 7.09
C LYS A 176 3.67 -9.24 6.27
N GLY A 177 4.77 -8.50 6.39
CA GLY A 177 6.01 -8.75 5.64
C GLY A 177 6.07 -7.96 4.33
N ALA A 178 7.09 -8.26 3.53
CA ALA A 178 7.35 -7.68 2.23
C ALA A 178 7.45 -8.79 1.17
N PHE A 179 7.00 -8.50 -0.05
CA PHE A 179 6.87 -9.47 -1.13
C PHE A 179 7.24 -8.84 -2.47
N CYS A 180 7.79 -9.63 -3.38
CA CYS A 180 7.90 -9.32 -4.81
C CYS A 180 7.18 -10.41 -5.60
N ASN A 181 6.15 -10.06 -6.37
CA ASN A 181 5.34 -11.01 -7.13
C ASN A 181 4.84 -12.20 -6.28
N GLY A 182 4.44 -11.91 -5.04
CA GLY A 182 3.97 -12.90 -4.06
C GLY A 182 5.07 -13.70 -3.33
N GLN A 183 6.34 -13.58 -3.74
CA GLN A 183 7.46 -14.21 -3.05
C GLN A 183 7.95 -13.31 -1.90
N LYS A 184 8.04 -13.88 -0.69
CA LYS A 184 8.45 -13.14 0.50
C LYS A 184 9.91 -12.68 0.40
N LEU A 185 10.17 -11.43 0.75
CA LEU A 185 11.49 -10.82 0.74
C LEU A 185 12.15 -10.90 2.11
N GLN A 186 13.48 -10.98 2.10
CA GLN A 186 14.33 -10.92 3.28
C GLN A 186 15.61 -10.16 2.91
N VAL A 187 16.08 -9.30 3.81
CA VAL A 187 17.37 -8.61 3.65
C VAL A 187 18.53 -9.59 3.82
N SER A 188 19.71 -9.24 3.31
CA SER A 188 20.92 -10.03 3.57
C SER A 188 21.26 -9.99 5.07
N GLY A 189 21.96 -11.02 5.55
CA GLY A 189 22.52 -11.06 6.91
C GLY A 189 23.90 -10.40 7.03
N GLN A 190 24.28 -9.53 6.09
CA GLN A 190 25.59 -8.91 6.09
C GLN A 190 25.63 -7.76 7.10
N GLU A 191 26.57 -7.83 8.05
CA GLU A 191 26.71 -6.85 9.15
C GLU A 191 27.93 -5.93 9.00
N GLY A 192 28.88 -6.29 8.14
CA GLY A 192 30.14 -5.55 7.93
C GLY A 192 30.40 -5.24 6.45
N LEU A 193 31.01 -4.09 6.18
CA LEU A 193 31.34 -3.66 4.83
C LEU A 193 32.55 -4.44 4.27
N GLU A 194 33.43 -4.92 5.15
CA GLU A 194 34.72 -5.54 4.80
C GLU A 194 34.55 -6.86 4.02
N LEU A 195 33.43 -7.55 4.21
CA LEU A 195 33.15 -8.85 3.60
C LEU A 195 32.57 -8.74 2.16
N LEU A 196 32.22 -7.54 1.69
CA LEU A 196 31.70 -7.32 0.33
C LEU A 196 32.81 -7.25 -0.73
N VAL A 197 34.03 -6.85 -0.35
CA VAL A 197 35.15 -6.65 -1.30
C VAL A 197 35.77 -7.98 -1.77
N GLN A 198 35.45 -9.11 -1.14
CA GLN A 198 35.97 -10.43 -1.52
C GLN A 198 35.08 -11.21 -2.51
N GLN A 199 33.93 -10.64 -2.92
CA GLN A 199 32.96 -11.31 -3.80
C GLN A 199 32.77 -10.61 -5.16
N LEU A 200 33.58 -9.59 -5.46
CA LEU A 200 33.72 -8.96 -6.78
C LEU A 200 35.10 -9.28 -7.35
#